data_AF-A0ABD3J135-F1
#
_entry.id   AF-A0ABD3J135-F1
#
_cell.length_a   1.000
_cell.length_b   1.000
_cell.length_c   1.000
_cell.angle_alpha   90.00
_cell.angle_beta   90.00
_cell.angle_gamma   90.00
#
_symmetry.space_group_name_H-M   'P 1'
#
loop_
_entity.id
_entity.type
_entity.pdbx_description
1 polymer ?
#
loop_
_entity_poly.entity_id
_entity_poly.type
_entity_poly.pdbx_seq_one_letter_code
_entity_poly.pdbx_strand_id
1 'polypeptide(L)'
;MARPCTNAIKPCSLVVALCLFWLQRHMASCSVLPRTRARNARVVHRKPMLGAKQYSNCSLYVGTWVLDDTYPMYQSSQCPIIDPQFNCQAFGRPDSDYLKYRWKPLNCELPRFNGLDFLVRMRGKTVMFVGDSLGRNQWQSLVCMISAAAPKTPVQRISGDPLSTFKFLDYGVSVSFYRAPYLVDIDSVQGKRVLKLEDISRNADAWRAADVLSFNTGHWWDVMEAGGRYYEDMDRLVALGTGLRTWANWVDANVDRARTRVFFQGVSPTHYNPSEWSTGSMATVSKNCYGETVPTSSTTYPGTFPEQMKVISAAIKGMQTPVNLLDITMLSALRKDGHPSIYSGDLSPEQKANPDHSADCSHWCLPGLPDTWNQLFYTSLLF
;
A
#
# COMPACT_ATOMS: atom_id res chain seq x y z
N MET A 1 47.26 5.08 -56.65
CA MET A 1 48.42 4.38 -56.06
C MET A 1 47.97 3.01 -55.58
N ALA A 2 48.65 1.96 -56.04
CA ALA A 2 48.68 0.54 -55.62
C ALA A 2 47.35 -0.23 -55.39
N ARG A 3 47.04 -1.13 -56.35
CA ARG A 3 46.53 -2.51 -56.12
C ARG A 3 47.75 -3.44 -55.86
N PRO A 4 47.66 -4.76 -55.54
CA PRO A 4 46.49 -5.67 -55.54
C PRO A 4 46.36 -6.71 -54.39
N CYS A 5 45.16 -7.31 -54.34
CA CYS A 5 44.78 -8.73 -54.13
C CYS A 5 45.52 -9.65 -53.12
N THR A 6 44.77 -10.37 -52.28
CA THR A 6 44.49 -11.82 -52.51
C THR A 6 43.47 -12.45 -51.52
N ASN A 7 42.49 -13.10 -52.13
CA ASN A 7 41.70 -14.31 -51.84
C ASN A 7 41.44 -14.88 -50.43
N ALA A 8 40.16 -15.25 -50.31
CA ALA A 8 39.50 -16.07 -49.31
C ALA A 8 39.91 -17.56 -49.33
N ILE A 9 39.50 -18.31 -48.29
CA ILE A 9 38.72 -19.58 -48.29
C ILE A 9 38.91 -20.33 -46.95
N LYS A 10 37.81 -20.55 -46.21
CA LYS A 10 37.57 -21.63 -45.21
C LYS A 10 36.94 -22.84 -45.95
N PRO A 11 36.55 -23.99 -45.34
CA PRO A 11 36.88 -24.66 -44.06
C PRO A 11 37.28 -26.15 -44.28
N CYS A 12 37.55 -26.93 -43.22
CA CYS A 12 37.33 -28.38 -43.25
C CYS A 12 37.02 -28.94 -41.85
N SER A 13 36.21 -29.99 -41.83
CA SER A 13 35.39 -30.50 -40.72
C SER A 13 35.82 -31.90 -40.25
N LEU A 14 35.16 -32.37 -39.17
CA LEU A 14 34.92 -33.77 -38.70
C LEU A 14 35.90 -34.36 -37.65
N VAL A 15 35.48 -34.64 -36.38
CA VAL A 15 34.57 -35.71 -35.82
C VAL A 15 35.40 -37.01 -35.61
N VAL A 16 35.52 -37.73 -34.47
CA VAL A 16 34.61 -38.41 -33.49
C VAL A 16 35.46 -38.86 -32.28
N ALA A 17 34.92 -38.97 -31.05
CA ALA A 17 35.09 -40.14 -30.15
C ALA A 17 34.36 -39.97 -28.80
N LEU A 18 33.27 -40.73 -28.64
CA LEU A 18 32.57 -41.05 -27.39
C LEU A 18 33.32 -42.16 -26.63
N CYS A 19 33.35 -42.10 -25.30
CA CYS A 19 33.53 -43.28 -24.44
C CYS A 19 32.67 -43.17 -23.18
N LEU A 20 31.60 -43.98 -23.13
CA LEU A 20 30.82 -44.33 -21.95
C LEU A 20 31.38 -45.63 -21.37
N PHE A 21 31.62 -45.70 -20.07
CA PHE A 21 31.69 -46.97 -19.35
C PHE A 21 30.95 -46.85 -18.01
N TRP A 22 29.86 -47.61 -17.91
CA TRP A 22 29.17 -48.00 -16.69
C TRP A 22 29.76 -49.31 -16.18
N LEU A 23 29.97 -49.44 -14.87
CA LEU A 23 29.84 -50.71 -14.13
C LEU A 23 29.67 -50.42 -12.63
N GLN A 24 28.70 -51.10 -12.03
CA GLN A 24 28.19 -50.93 -10.66
C GLN A 24 28.84 -51.92 -9.65
N ARG A 25 28.93 -51.45 -8.39
CA ARG A 25 28.74 -52.17 -7.08
C ARG A 25 29.86 -53.13 -6.61
N HIS A 26 30.24 -53.27 -5.32
CA HIS A 26 29.58 -53.09 -4.01
C HIS A 26 30.57 -52.89 -2.81
N MET A 27 30.09 -52.17 -1.77
CA MET A 27 30.26 -52.28 -0.30
C MET A 27 31.64 -52.40 0.41
N ALA A 28 31.90 -51.45 1.32
CA ALA A 28 32.36 -51.74 2.70
C ALA A 28 32.06 -50.55 3.64
N SER A 29 31.53 -50.86 4.83
CA SER A 29 31.15 -49.96 5.92
C SER A 29 32.34 -49.72 6.87
N CYS A 30 32.51 -48.52 7.43
CA CYS A 30 33.07 -48.37 8.77
C CYS A 30 32.76 -46.99 9.38
N SER A 31 32.16 -47.02 10.57
CA SER A 31 31.67 -45.91 11.39
C SER A 31 32.75 -45.36 12.33
N VAL A 32 32.85 -44.04 12.46
CA VAL A 32 33.58 -43.37 13.54
C VAL A 32 32.75 -42.21 14.09
N LEU A 33 32.41 -42.27 15.39
CA LEU A 33 31.78 -41.22 16.18
C LEU A 33 32.84 -40.51 17.04
N PRO A 34 32.70 -39.18 17.26
CA PRO A 34 33.14 -38.60 18.52
C PRO A 34 32.02 -37.81 19.24
N ARG A 35 31.82 -38.27 20.47
CA ARG A 35 31.29 -37.63 21.69
C ARG A 35 31.36 -36.10 21.74
N THR A 36 30.24 -35.44 22.04
CA THR A 36 30.23 -34.09 22.63
C THR A 36 29.29 -33.99 23.83
N ARG A 37 29.59 -32.99 24.67
CA ARG A 37 29.46 -32.92 26.12
C ARG A 37 28.19 -32.14 26.49
N ALA A 38 27.29 -32.73 27.28
CA ALA A 38 26.12 -32.03 27.79
C ALA A 38 26.53 -30.97 28.82
N ARG A 39 26.22 -29.70 28.57
CA ARG A 39 26.28 -28.60 29.54
C ARG A 39 24.88 -28.32 30.06
N ASN A 40 24.69 -28.49 31.37
CA ASN A 40 23.50 -28.06 32.11
C ASN A 40 23.40 -26.52 32.06
N ALA A 41 22.39 -25.99 31.37
CA ALA A 41 21.97 -24.60 31.47
C ALA A 41 20.72 -24.52 32.36
N ARG A 42 20.84 -23.78 33.48
CA ARG A 42 19.75 -23.48 34.41
C ARG A 42 18.61 -22.79 33.66
N VAL A 43 17.41 -23.37 33.72
CA VAL A 43 16.16 -22.76 33.27
C VAL A 43 15.78 -21.64 34.24
N VAL A 44 16.01 -20.39 33.83
CA VAL A 44 15.39 -19.24 34.47
C VAL A 44 13.97 -19.13 33.91
N HIS A 45 12.97 -19.44 34.73
CA HIS A 45 11.57 -19.15 34.42
C HIS A 45 11.35 -17.63 34.33
N ARG A 46 11.41 -17.07 33.11
CA ARG A 46 10.73 -15.82 32.81
C ARG A 46 9.28 -16.16 32.47
N LYS A 47 8.35 -15.68 33.31
CA LYS A 47 6.91 -15.70 33.01
C LYS A 47 6.68 -15.09 31.62
N PRO A 48 5.88 -15.70 30.74
CA PRO A 48 5.50 -15.06 29.50
C PRO A 48 4.58 -13.87 29.82
N MET A 49 4.92 -12.69 29.31
CA MET A 49 3.97 -11.60 29.21
C MET A 49 2.78 -12.10 28.38
N LEU A 50 1.59 -12.08 28.98
CA LEU A 50 0.34 -12.30 28.27
C LEU A 50 0.24 -11.28 27.13
N GLY A 51 0.14 -11.74 25.88
CA GLY A 51 -0.28 -10.91 24.75
C GLY A 51 0.31 -11.21 23.37
N ALA A 52 1.43 -11.93 23.24
CA ALA A 52 2.14 -12.06 21.96
C ALA A 52 2.12 -13.48 21.36
N LYS A 53 0.95 -14.13 21.26
CA LYS A 53 0.85 -15.52 20.73
C LYS A 53 -0.32 -15.82 19.79
N GLN A 54 -1.10 -14.84 19.32
CA GLN A 54 -2.29 -15.14 18.50
C GLN A 54 -2.12 -14.91 16.98
N TYR A 55 -1.08 -14.19 16.54
CA TYR A 55 -0.95 -13.78 15.14
C TYR A 55 0.19 -14.42 14.34
N SER A 56 0.98 -15.33 14.93
CA SER A 56 2.13 -15.94 14.21
C SER A 56 1.75 -16.84 13.03
N ASN A 57 0.46 -17.14 12.83
CA ASN A 57 -0.07 -17.88 11.68
C ASN A 57 -1.24 -17.15 10.98
N CYS A 58 -1.39 -15.84 11.23
CA CYS A 58 -2.50 -15.04 10.71
C CYS A 58 -2.12 -14.37 9.38
N SER A 59 -2.83 -14.73 8.31
CA SER A 59 -2.69 -14.10 7.00
C SER A 59 -3.57 -12.84 6.93
N LEU A 60 -3.12 -11.73 7.53
CA LEU A 60 -3.91 -10.48 7.67
C LEU A 60 -4.53 -9.99 6.35
N TYR A 61 -3.81 -10.16 5.24
CA TYR A 61 -4.18 -9.63 3.92
C TYR A 61 -4.81 -10.68 2.97
N VAL A 62 -5.02 -11.91 3.45
CA VAL A 62 -5.66 -13.00 2.68
C VAL A 62 -6.91 -13.47 3.42
N GLY A 63 -8.05 -13.43 2.76
CA GLY A 63 -9.35 -13.55 3.41
C GLY A 63 -10.51 -13.31 2.47
N THR A 64 -11.67 -13.00 3.06
CA THR A 64 -12.90 -12.70 2.32
C THR A 64 -13.62 -11.50 2.92
N TRP A 65 -14.43 -10.84 2.11
CA TRP A 65 -15.37 -9.83 2.56
C TRP A 65 -16.64 -10.51 3.09
N VAL A 66 -17.09 -10.10 4.27
CA VAL A 66 -18.31 -10.61 4.90
C VAL A 66 -19.19 -9.44 5.33
N LEU A 67 -20.51 -9.64 5.27
CA LEU A 67 -21.47 -8.66 5.78
C LEU A 67 -21.43 -8.60 7.31
N ASP A 68 -21.50 -7.40 7.85
CA ASP A 68 -21.59 -7.10 9.27
C ASP A 68 -22.50 -5.88 9.48
N ASP A 69 -23.69 -6.12 10.03
CA ASP A 69 -24.71 -5.08 10.22
C ASP A 69 -24.28 -3.97 11.19
N THR A 70 -23.22 -4.21 11.98
CA THR A 70 -22.66 -3.23 12.90
C THR A 70 -21.74 -2.20 12.22
N TYR A 71 -21.49 -2.33 10.91
CA TYR A 71 -20.81 -1.34 10.09
C TYR A 71 -21.83 -0.35 9.47
N PRO A 72 -21.41 0.85 9.01
CA PRO A 72 -20.07 1.42 9.14
C PRO A 72 -19.75 1.81 10.59
N MET A 73 -18.47 2.03 10.90
CA MET A 73 -18.03 2.40 12.25
C MET A 73 -18.42 3.83 12.67
N TYR A 74 -18.79 4.67 11.70
CA TYR A 74 -19.24 6.04 11.90
C TYR A 74 -20.16 6.44 10.74
N GLN A 75 -20.91 7.52 10.92
CA GLN A 75 -21.73 8.11 9.85
C GLN A 75 -20.93 9.25 9.18
N SER A 76 -20.94 9.33 7.85
CA SER A 76 -20.22 10.39 7.12
C SER A 76 -20.67 11.79 7.52
N SER A 77 -21.96 11.97 7.81
CA SER A 77 -22.55 13.24 8.28
C SER A 77 -21.97 13.74 9.61
N GLN A 78 -21.35 12.86 10.40
CA GLN A 78 -20.70 13.21 11.67
C GLN A 78 -19.22 13.54 11.51
N CYS A 79 -18.64 13.39 10.32
CA CYS A 79 -17.24 13.66 10.05
C CYS A 79 -17.06 14.80 9.03
N PRO A 80 -16.88 16.06 9.49
CA PRO A 80 -16.86 17.23 8.61
C PRO A 80 -15.57 17.41 7.80
N ILE A 81 -14.66 16.43 7.85
CA ILE A 81 -13.33 16.51 7.23
C ILE A 81 -13.25 15.72 5.93
N ILE A 82 -14.29 14.93 5.62
CA ILE A 82 -14.34 14.11 4.41
C ILE A 82 -14.45 15.06 3.22
N ASP A 83 -13.46 15.02 2.33
CA ASP A 83 -13.49 15.83 1.12
C ASP A 83 -14.71 15.44 0.26
N PRO A 84 -15.28 16.38 -0.52
CA PRO A 84 -16.42 16.11 -1.39
C PRO A 84 -16.28 14.86 -2.27
N GLN A 85 -15.07 14.66 -2.82
CA GLN A 85 -14.76 13.51 -3.67
C GLN A 85 -14.89 12.13 -2.98
N PHE A 86 -14.84 12.08 -1.64
CA PHE A 86 -14.98 10.83 -0.89
C PHE A 86 -16.35 10.70 -0.19
N ASN A 87 -17.18 11.74 -0.14
CA ASN A 87 -18.39 11.78 0.68
C ASN A 87 -19.65 11.32 -0.08
N CYS A 88 -19.64 10.09 -0.57
CA CYS A 88 -20.63 9.57 -1.53
C CYS A 88 -22.09 9.74 -1.10
N GLN A 89 -22.41 9.47 0.17
CA GLN A 89 -23.77 9.63 0.70
C GLN A 89 -24.22 11.10 0.67
N ALA A 90 -23.34 12.05 1.03
CA ALA A 90 -23.66 13.47 0.95
C ALA A 90 -23.86 13.95 -0.50
N PHE A 91 -23.26 13.27 -1.47
CA PHE A 91 -23.37 13.58 -2.90
C PHE A 91 -24.40 12.73 -3.66
N GLY A 92 -25.30 12.07 -2.91
CA GLY A 92 -26.52 11.47 -3.46
C GLY A 92 -26.39 10.00 -3.90
N ARG A 93 -25.37 9.28 -3.42
CA ARG A 93 -25.27 7.83 -3.64
C ARG A 93 -26.49 7.13 -3.00
N PRO A 94 -27.31 6.40 -3.78
CA PRO A 94 -28.59 5.88 -3.27
C PRO A 94 -28.47 4.56 -2.50
N ASP A 95 -27.48 3.73 -2.82
CA ASP A 95 -27.21 2.47 -2.13
C ASP A 95 -26.31 2.67 -0.91
N SER A 96 -26.40 1.76 0.07
CA SER A 96 -25.58 1.82 1.30
C SER A 96 -25.01 0.47 1.75
N ASP A 97 -25.33 -0.63 1.06
CA ASP A 97 -24.87 -1.98 1.43
C ASP A 97 -23.35 -2.13 1.31
N TYR A 98 -22.70 -1.35 0.43
CA TYR A 98 -21.24 -1.29 0.33
C TYR A 98 -20.55 -0.89 1.66
N LEU A 99 -21.28 -0.21 2.55
CA LEU A 99 -20.80 0.19 3.88
C LEU A 99 -20.77 -0.97 4.89
N LYS A 100 -21.46 -2.08 4.60
CA LYS A 100 -21.68 -3.20 5.53
C LYS A 100 -20.63 -4.30 5.44
N TYR A 101 -19.65 -4.16 4.55
CA TYR A 101 -18.62 -5.19 4.36
C TYR A 101 -17.43 -4.97 5.30
N ARG A 102 -17.11 -6.00 6.09
CA ARG A 102 -15.84 -6.11 6.83
C ARG A 102 -14.92 -7.15 6.21
N TRP A 103 -13.62 -6.93 6.36
CA TRP A 103 -12.62 -7.92 5.97
C TRP A 103 -12.46 -9.00 7.05
N LYS A 104 -12.48 -10.26 6.63
CA LYS A 104 -12.23 -11.42 7.49
C LYS A 104 -11.03 -12.21 6.94
N PRO A 105 -9.87 -12.16 7.62
CA PRO A 105 -8.73 -13.00 7.28
C PRO A 105 -9.04 -14.50 7.40
N LEU A 106 -8.33 -15.35 6.66
CA LEU A 106 -8.61 -16.80 6.62
C LEU A 106 -8.44 -17.51 7.98
N ASN A 107 -7.41 -17.15 8.76
CA ASN A 107 -6.96 -17.95 9.92
C ASN A 107 -7.00 -17.17 11.24
N CYS A 108 -7.68 -16.03 11.28
CA CYS A 108 -7.72 -15.13 12.43
C CYS A 108 -8.87 -14.14 12.31
N GLU A 109 -9.29 -13.60 13.46
CA GLU A 109 -10.18 -12.44 13.50
C GLU A 109 -9.34 -11.18 13.76
N LEU A 110 -9.68 -10.11 13.05
CA LEU A 110 -9.07 -8.80 13.29
C LEU A 110 -9.68 -8.17 14.55
N PRO A 111 -8.87 -7.51 15.40
CA PRO A 111 -9.43 -6.67 16.44
C PRO A 111 -10.27 -5.57 15.76
N ARG A 112 -11.47 -5.33 16.28
CA ARG A 112 -12.27 -4.18 15.84
C ARG A 112 -11.50 -2.91 16.19
N PHE A 113 -11.50 -1.92 15.29
CA PHE A 113 -10.88 -0.65 15.58
C PHE A 113 -11.52 -0.01 16.82
N ASN A 114 -10.69 0.43 17.75
CA ASN A 114 -11.10 1.15 18.94
C ASN A 114 -10.35 2.49 18.99
N GLY A 115 -11.05 3.58 18.66
CA GLY A 115 -10.43 4.91 18.61
C GLY A 115 -9.93 5.41 19.95
N LEU A 116 -10.54 5.01 21.07
CA LEU A 116 -10.06 5.35 22.41
C LEU A 116 -8.78 4.60 22.76
N ASP A 117 -8.71 3.29 22.47
CA ASP A 117 -7.47 2.51 22.65
C ASP A 117 -6.35 3.08 21.78
N PHE A 118 -6.64 3.40 20.51
CA PHE A 118 -5.67 4.05 19.63
C PHE A 118 -5.14 5.36 20.23
N LEU A 119 -6.03 6.26 20.68
CA LEU A 119 -5.65 7.53 21.29
C LEU A 119 -4.81 7.35 22.57
N VAL A 120 -5.14 6.35 23.41
CA VAL A 120 -4.38 6.05 24.63
C VAL A 120 -2.99 5.51 24.29
N ARG A 121 -2.89 4.54 23.38
CA ARG A 121 -1.60 3.93 23.00
C ARG A 121 -0.69 4.86 22.19
N MET A 122 -1.29 5.81 21.49
CA MET A 122 -0.60 6.84 20.72
C MET A 122 -0.42 8.15 21.49
N ARG A 123 -0.76 8.22 22.78
CA ARG A 123 -0.68 9.44 23.59
C ARG A 123 0.67 10.16 23.41
N GLY A 124 0.60 11.43 23.06
CA GLY A 124 1.76 12.30 22.82
C GLY A 124 2.52 12.05 21.51
N LYS A 125 2.05 11.15 20.64
CA LYS A 125 2.72 10.76 19.40
C LYS A 125 2.12 11.40 18.16
N THR A 126 2.91 11.42 17.10
CA THR A 126 2.49 11.84 15.76
C THR A 126 2.45 10.66 14.80
N VAL A 127 1.28 10.46 14.18
CA VAL A 127 1.06 9.55 13.04
C VAL A 127 0.95 10.39 11.78
N MET A 128 1.82 10.16 10.80
CA MET A 128 1.86 10.92 9.57
C MET A 128 1.68 10.00 8.36
N PHE A 129 0.63 10.26 7.59
CA PHE A 129 0.44 9.72 6.26
C PHE A 129 1.18 10.60 5.27
N VAL A 130 1.94 10.00 4.36
CA VAL A 130 2.74 10.71 3.37
C VAL A 130 2.49 10.11 2.01
N GLY A 131 2.05 10.91 1.04
CA GLY A 131 1.88 10.41 -0.31
C GLY A 131 0.84 11.14 -1.12
N ASP A 132 0.03 10.37 -1.85
CA ASP A 132 -0.94 10.86 -2.82
C ASP A 132 -2.36 11.02 -2.23
N SER A 133 -3.35 11.18 -3.11
CA SER A 133 -4.76 11.33 -2.72
C SER A 133 -5.37 10.09 -2.03
N LEU A 134 -4.82 8.89 -2.23
CA LEU A 134 -5.27 7.67 -1.55
C LEU A 134 -4.68 7.58 -0.14
N GLY A 135 -3.48 8.11 0.07
CA GLY A 135 -2.94 8.36 1.41
C GLY A 135 -3.79 9.38 2.17
N ARG A 136 -4.28 10.43 1.49
CA ARG A 136 -5.25 11.38 2.04
C ARG A 136 -6.59 10.70 2.36
N ASN A 137 -7.10 9.86 1.47
CA ASN A 137 -8.34 9.10 1.65
C ASN A 137 -8.27 8.21 2.90
N GLN A 138 -7.14 7.51 3.11
CA GLN A 138 -6.90 6.73 4.33
C GLN A 138 -6.77 7.61 5.58
N TRP A 139 -6.05 8.73 5.49
CA TRP A 139 -5.89 9.66 6.61
C TRP A 139 -7.24 10.24 7.08
N GLN A 140 -8.11 10.67 6.15
CA GLN A 140 -9.43 11.20 6.49
C GLN A 140 -10.29 10.12 7.17
N SER A 141 -10.26 8.89 6.66
CA SER A 141 -10.91 7.75 7.31
C SER A 141 -10.45 7.59 8.77
N LEU A 142 -9.15 7.59 9.04
CA LEU A 142 -8.64 7.41 10.40
C LEU A 142 -9.10 8.53 11.34
N VAL A 143 -9.02 9.78 10.87
CA VAL A 143 -9.49 10.93 11.66
C VAL A 143 -10.98 10.83 11.95
N CYS A 144 -11.80 10.38 10.99
CA CYS A 144 -13.23 10.15 11.21
C CYS A 144 -13.50 9.04 12.22
N MET A 145 -12.82 7.90 12.10
CA MET A 145 -12.96 6.77 13.03
C MET A 145 -12.59 7.17 14.46
N ILE A 146 -11.53 7.96 14.64
CA ILE A 146 -11.13 8.48 15.96
C ILE A 146 -12.14 9.51 16.48
N SER A 147 -12.57 10.43 15.63
CA SER A 147 -13.52 11.50 16.02
C SER A 147 -14.87 10.92 16.45
N ALA A 148 -15.34 9.86 15.79
CA ALA A 148 -16.56 9.15 16.18
C ALA A 148 -16.42 8.43 17.54
N ALA A 149 -15.24 7.89 17.84
CA ALA A 149 -14.97 7.22 19.12
C ALA A 149 -14.76 8.20 20.29
N ALA A 150 -14.31 9.43 20.01
CA ALA A 150 -13.97 10.43 21.02
C ALA A 150 -14.56 11.82 20.70
N PRO A 151 -15.89 11.95 20.49
CA PRO A 151 -16.51 13.16 19.92
C PRO A 151 -16.43 14.40 20.81
N LYS A 152 -16.13 14.23 22.10
CA LYS A 152 -15.98 15.33 23.08
C LYS A 152 -14.55 15.86 23.19
N THR A 153 -13.57 15.16 22.59
CA THR A 153 -12.16 15.57 22.66
C THR A 153 -11.98 16.85 21.85
N PRO A 154 -11.41 17.93 22.41
CA PRO A 154 -11.07 19.11 21.64
C PRO A 154 -10.05 18.77 20.55
N VAL A 155 -10.33 19.19 19.31
CA VAL A 155 -9.46 18.93 18.16
C VAL A 155 -8.92 20.25 17.62
N GLN A 156 -7.60 20.39 17.59
CA GLN A 156 -6.95 21.47 16.85
C GLN A 156 -6.72 21.01 15.41
N ARG A 157 -7.17 21.82 14.45
CA ARG A 157 -7.04 21.56 13.02
C ARG A 157 -6.07 22.57 12.41
N ILE A 158 -5.07 22.06 11.71
CA ILE A 158 -4.15 22.86 10.90
C ILE A 158 -4.29 22.32 9.49
N SER A 159 -4.92 23.08 8.60
CA SER A 159 -5.12 22.70 7.20
C SER A 159 -4.17 23.50 6.32
N GLY A 160 -3.39 22.80 5.51
CA GLY A 160 -2.44 23.40 4.59
C GLY A 160 -1.98 22.41 3.53
N ASP A 161 -1.42 22.95 2.46
CA ASP A 161 -0.67 22.23 1.44
C ASP A 161 0.82 22.61 1.62
N PRO A 162 1.75 21.67 1.83
CA PRO A 162 1.58 20.21 1.74
C PRO A 162 1.12 19.51 3.02
N LEU A 163 1.09 20.16 4.18
CA LEU A 163 0.83 19.51 5.48
C LEU A 163 -0.53 19.90 6.08
N SER A 164 -1.35 18.90 6.37
CA SER A 164 -2.56 19.01 7.17
C SER A 164 -2.47 18.14 8.44
N THR A 165 -2.89 18.65 9.60
CA THR A 165 -2.76 17.98 10.90
C THR A 165 -4.03 18.11 11.74
N PHE A 166 -4.46 17.00 12.34
CA PHE A 166 -5.52 16.93 13.33
C PHE A 166 -4.92 16.50 14.66
N LYS A 167 -4.99 17.38 15.67
CA LYS A 167 -4.45 17.10 17.00
C LYS A 167 -5.57 16.93 18.02
N PHE A 168 -5.69 15.73 18.58
CA PHE A 168 -6.62 15.38 19.65
C PHE A 168 -6.02 15.81 20.99
N LEU A 169 -6.46 16.96 21.51
CA LEU A 169 -5.74 17.68 22.57
C LEU A 169 -5.64 16.92 23.89
N ASP A 170 -6.70 16.24 24.33
CA ASP A 170 -6.73 15.48 25.59
C ASP A 170 -5.72 14.31 25.63
N TYR A 171 -5.28 13.87 24.46
CA TYR A 171 -4.32 12.78 24.28
C TYR A 171 -2.98 13.26 23.73
N GLY A 172 -2.89 14.52 23.28
CA GLY A 172 -1.72 15.03 22.58
C GLY A 172 -1.36 14.26 21.31
N VAL A 173 -2.32 13.56 20.69
CA VAL A 173 -2.08 12.74 19.48
C VAL A 173 -2.28 13.61 18.25
N SER A 174 -1.29 13.63 17.37
CA SER A 174 -1.38 14.28 16.06
C SER A 174 -1.55 13.22 14.96
N VAL A 175 -2.53 13.42 14.09
CA VAL A 175 -2.74 12.62 12.87
C VAL A 175 -2.63 13.55 11.67
N SER A 176 -1.56 13.39 10.91
CA SER A 176 -1.15 14.31 9.84
C SER A 176 -1.19 13.64 8.48
N PHE A 177 -1.44 14.44 7.45
CA PHE A 177 -1.23 14.09 6.05
C PHE A 177 -0.26 15.09 5.43
N TYR A 178 0.82 14.57 4.84
CA TYR A 178 1.78 15.33 4.06
C TYR A 178 1.67 14.92 2.58
N ARG A 179 1.31 15.86 1.72
CA ARG A 179 1.16 15.63 0.28
C ARG A 179 2.52 15.54 -0.39
N ALA A 180 2.91 14.33 -0.76
CA ALA A 180 4.10 14.03 -1.55
C ALA A 180 3.78 12.87 -2.50
N PRO A 181 3.01 13.11 -3.60
CA PRO A 181 2.39 12.03 -4.37
C PRO A 181 3.35 11.03 -5.02
N TYR A 182 4.61 11.43 -5.18
CA TYR A 182 5.72 10.63 -5.73
C TYR A 182 6.82 10.37 -4.71
N LEU A 183 6.63 10.82 -3.46
CA LEU A 183 7.59 10.89 -2.37
C LEU A 183 8.78 11.82 -2.64
N VAL A 184 9.44 11.63 -3.77
CA VAL A 184 10.52 12.48 -4.29
C VAL A 184 10.06 13.91 -4.51
N ASP A 185 11.03 14.80 -4.53
CA ASP A 185 10.84 16.22 -4.75
C ASP A 185 10.36 16.50 -6.17
N ILE A 186 9.56 17.56 -6.30
CA ILE A 186 9.02 18.03 -7.56
C ILE A 186 9.56 19.43 -7.81
N ASP A 187 10.01 19.68 -9.03
CA ASP A 187 10.45 21.00 -9.47
C ASP A 187 9.63 21.48 -10.67
N SER A 188 9.79 22.75 -11.03
CA SER A 188 9.18 23.36 -12.20
C SER A 188 10.27 23.87 -13.14
N VAL A 189 10.48 23.18 -14.25
CA VAL A 189 11.44 23.56 -15.29
C VAL A 189 10.67 24.04 -16.50
N GLN A 190 10.85 25.32 -16.87
CA GLN A 190 10.14 25.95 -18.00
C GLN A 190 8.61 25.79 -17.93
N GLY A 191 8.05 25.83 -16.72
CA GLY A 191 6.60 25.66 -16.49
C GLY A 191 6.10 24.22 -16.56
N LYS A 192 6.98 23.24 -16.83
CA LYS A 192 6.65 21.81 -16.74
C LYS A 192 7.03 21.27 -15.37
N ARG A 193 6.14 20.49 -14.78
CA ARG A 193 6.39 19.72 -13.55
C ARG A 193 7.42 18.62 -13.83
N VAL A 194 8.50 18.56 -13.06
CA VAL A 194 9.55 17.55 -13.20
C VAL A 194 9.75 16.81 -11.88
N LEU A 195 9.67 15.49 -11.93
CA LEU A 195 9.96 14.62 -10.79
C LEU A 195 11.47 14.44 -10.64
N LYS A 196 12.04 14.81 -9.49
CA LYS A 196 13.47 14.66 -9.19
C LYS A 196 13.71 13.30 -8.56
N LEU A 197 13.86 12.24 -9.37
CA LEU A 197 13.82 10.85 -8.87
C LEU A 197 14.88 10.52 -7.82
N GLU A 198 15.95 11.32 -7.75
CA GLU A 198 17.09 11.16 -6.83
C GLU A 198 17.13 12.20 -5.71
N ASP A 199 16.12 13.06 -5.59
CA ASP A 199 16.00 14.05 -4.52
C ASP A 199 14.67 13.88 -3.76
N ILE A 200 14.75 13.89 -2.44
CA ILE A 200 13.61 13.79 -1.52
C ILE A 200 13.76 14.77 -0.36
N SER A 201 14.81 15.59 -0.37
CA SER A 201 15.30 16.31 0.80
C SER A 201 14.28 17.32 1.32
N ARG A 202 13.64 18.12 0.46
CA ARG A 202 12.67 19.14 0.89
C ARG A 202 11.42 18.50 1.46
N ASN A 203 10.88 17.49 0.79
CA ASN A 203 9.72 16.76 1.30
C ASN A 203 10.03 16.09 2.64
N ALA A 204 11.19 15.46 2.75
CA ALA A 204 11.49 14.57 3.86
C ALA A 204 11.82 15.27 5.18
N ASP A 205 12.12 16.57 5.16
CA ASP A 205 12.34 17.34 6.38
C ASP A 205 11.12 17.36 7.30
N ALA A 206 9.91 17.31 6.75
CA ALA A 206 8.67 17.25 7.52
C ALA A 206 8.47 15.90 8.25
N TRP A 207 9.08 14.82 7.77
CA TRP A 207 8.76 13.46 8.20
C TRP A 207 9.55 13.00 9.42
N ARG A 208 10.73 13.61 9.66
CA ARG A 208 11.74 13.17 10.64
C ARG A 208 11.21 13.02 12.06
N ALA A 209 10.29 13.91 12.47
CA ALA A 209 9.79 13.95 13.84
C ALA A 209 8.70 12.91 14.13
N ALA A 210 8.06 12.33 13.11
CA ALA A 210 6.92 11.45 13.28
C ALA A 210 7.30 10.12 13.97
N ASP A 211 6.39 9.63 14.83
CA ASP A 211 6.55 8.35 15.53
C ASP A 211 5.99 7.19 14.72
N VAL A 212 5.04 7.47 13.82
CA VAL A 212 4.57 6.51 12.82
C VAL A 212 4.49 7.21 11.47
N LEU A 213 5.15 6.63 10.47
CA LEU A 213 5.12 7.09 9.09
C LEU A 213 4.38 6.05 8.25
N SER A 214 3.34 6.46 7.52
CA SER A 214 2.60 5.62 6.59
C SER A 214 2.70 6.21 5.19
N PHE A 215 3.59 5.64 4.38
CA PHE A 215 3.86 6.10 3.03
C PHE A 215 2.93 5.45 2.00
N ASN A 216 2.59 6.17 0.95
CA ASN A 216 2.05 5.61 -0.29
C ASN A 216 2.51 6.46 -1.49
N THR A 217 2.32 5.97 -2.71
CA THR A 217 2.65 6.72 -3.93
C THR A 217 1.80 6.27 -5.10
N GLY A 218 1.48 7.22 -5.98
CA GLY A 218 0.56 7.00 -7.10
C GLY A 218 1.23 6.46 -8.37
N HIS A 219 0.42 6.38 -9.44
CA HIS A 219 0.77 5.76 -10.72
C HIS A 219 1.12 6.76 -11.84
N TRP A 220 1.01 8.07 -11.58
CA TRP A 220 1.04 9.13 -12.61
C TRP A 220 2.43 9.72 -12.84
N TRP A 221 3.36 8.95 -13.39
CA TRP A 221 4.73 9.41 -13.61
C TRP A 221 4.86 9.98 -15.04
N ASP A 222 5.13 11.29 -15.14
CA ASP A 222 5.20 12.04 -16.41
C ASP A 222 6.65 12.43 -16.77
N VAL A 223 7.02 13.71 -16.64
CA VAL A 223 8.37 14.22 -16.92
C VAL A 223 9.27 14.05 -15.70
N MET A 224 10.47 13.53 -15.92
CA MET A 224 11.35 13.08 -14.85
C MET A 224 12.79 13.54 -15.07
N GLU A 225 13.51 13.73 -13.98
CA GLU A 225 14.95 13.92 -13.98
C GLU A 225 15.62 12.82 -13.17
N ALA A 226 16.67 12.22 -13.74
CA ALA A 226 17.56 11.27 -13.09
C ALA A 226 18.99 11.45 -13.61
N GLY A 227 19.99 11.48 -12.71
CA GLY A 227 21.39 11.67 -13.07
C GLY A 227 21.67 12.94 -13.87
N GLY A 228 20.92 14.03 -13.61
CA GLY A 228 21.05 15.31 -14.33
C GLY A 228 20.51 15.32 -15.75
N ARG A 229 19.75 14.29 -16.18
CA ARG A 229 19.12 14.20 -17.50
C ARG A 229 17.60 14.21 -17.39
N TYR A 230 16.96 14.87 -18.35
CA TYR A 230 15.50 14.94 -18.46
C TYR A 230 14.96 13.84 -19.36
N TYR A 231 13.86 13.23 -18.92
CA TYR A 231 13.13 12.19 -19.62
C TYR A 231 11.67 12.63 -19.76
N GLU A 232 11.18 12.73 -21.00
CA GLU A 232 9.77 13.04 -21.26
C GLU A 232 8.86 11.80 -21.17
N ASP A 233 9.40 10.61 -21.42
CA ASP A 233 8.67 9.33 -21.34
C ASP A 233 9.62 8.22 -20.83
N MET A 234 9.91 8.24 -19.52
CA MET A 234 10.63 7.15 -18.87
C MET A 234 9.65 6.01 -18.57
N ASP A 235 10.12 4.76 -18.67
CA ASP A 235 9.36 3.61 -18.17
C ASP A 235 8.94 3.85 -16.71
N ARG A 236 7.62 3.77 -16.45
CA ARG A 236 7.03 4.15 -15.18
C ARG A 236 7.45 3.21 -14.03
N LEU A 237 7.79 1.95 -14.33
CA LEU A 237 8.28 1.00 -13.32
C LEU A 237 9.75 1.29 -12.99
N VAL A 238 10.56 1.70 -13.98
CA VAL A 238 11.93 2.19 -13.76
C VAL A 238 11.92 3.47 -12.93
N ALA A 239 11.00 4.39 -13.24
CA ALA A 239 10.81 5.63 -12.50
C ALA A 239 10.42 5.37 -11.03
N LEU A 240 9.38 4.56 -10.82
CA LEU A 240 8.93 4.13 -9.51
C LEU A 240 10.07 3.45 -8.73
N GLY A 241 10.80 2.53 -9.36
CA GLY A 241 11.92 1.83 -8.73
C GLY A 241 13.06 2.77 -8.33
N THR A 242 13.31 3.82 -9.12
CA THR A 242 14.33 4.82 -8.81
C THR A 242 13.89 5.71 -7.65
N GLY A 243 12.66 6.24 -7.69
CA GLY A 243 12.11 7.05 -6.59
C GLY A 243 12.00 6.28 -5.28
N LEU A 244 11.57 5.00 -5.32
CA LEU A 244 11.52 4.14 -4.14
C LEU A 244 12.89 3.79 -3.59
N ARG A 245 13.93 3.70 -4.44
CA ARG A 245 15.32 3.56 -3.97
C ARG A 245 15.76 4.80 -3.19
N THR A 246 15.45 5.99 -3.70
CA THR A 246 15.73 7.26 -3.01
C THR A 246 15.02 7.35 -1.67
N TRP A 247 13.72 7.02 -1.64
CA TRP A 247 12.94 6.93 -0.40
C TRP A 247 13.52 5.90 0.58
N ALA A 248 13.82 4.68 0.13
CA ALA A 248 14.38 3.62 0.96
C ALA A 248 15.71 4.03 1.60
N ASN A 249 16.61 4.63 0.82
CA ASN A 249 17.88 5.16 1.30
C ASN A 249 17.67 6.26 2.34
N TRP A 250 16.70 7.16 2.12
CA TRP A 250 16.37 8.20 3.10
C TRP A 250 15.86 7.58 4.40
N VAL A 251 14.94 6.61 4.35
CA VAL A 251 14.41 5.95 5.54
C VAL A 251 15.55 5.30 6.33
N ASP A 252 16.40 4.51 5.67
CA ASP A 252 17.52 3.82 6.32
C ASP A 252 18.54 4.77 6.95
N ALA A 253 18.75 5.95 6.35
CA ALA A 253 19.71 6.93 6.86
C ALA A 253 19.13 7.82 7.97
N ASN A 254 17.81 8.03 8.03
CA ASN A 254 17.22 9.11 8.83
C ASN A 254 16.19 8.65 9.86
N VAL A 255 15.64 7.44 9.76
CA VAL A 255 14.61 6.95 10.68
C VAL A 255 15.25 6.18 11.83
N ASP A 256 14.97 6.62 13.06
CA ASP A 256 15.30 5.84 14.25
C ASP A 256 14.31 4.67 14.42
N ARG A 257 14.74 3.47 13.99
CA ARG A 257 13.96 2.23 14.09
C ARG A 257 13.58 1.81 15.51
N ALA A 258 14.21 2.37 16.56
CA ALA A 258 13.80 2.11 17.94
C ALA A 258 12.58 2.94 18.36
N ARG A 259 12.37 4.09 17.71
CA ARG A 259 11.30 5.04 18.02
C ARG A 259 10.18 5.00 16.99
N THR A 260 10.52 5.03 15.71
CA THR A 260 9.59 5.26 14.61
C THR A 260 9.20 3.95 13.94
N ARG A 261 7.90 3.75 13.74
CA ARG A 261 7.36 2.64 12.93
C ARG A 261 7.09 3.14 11.51
N VAL A 262 7.55 2.40 10.52
CA VAL A 262 7.36 2.74 9.11
C VAL A 262 6.40 1.74 8.47
N PHE A 263 5.44 2.26 7.73
CA PHE A 263 4.48 1.54 6.92
C PHE A 263 4.58 2.01 5.47
N PHE A 264 4.29 1.09 4.56
CA PHE A 264 4.07 1.42 3.17
C PHE A 264 2.74 0.79 2.74
N GLN A 265 1.83 1.61 2.22
CA GLN A 265 0.56 1.15 1.69
C GLN A 265 0.80 0.51 0.32
N GLY A 266 0.31 -0.72 0.14
CA GLY A 266 0.29 -1.37 -1.17
C GLY A 266 -0.56 -0.61 -2.19
N VAL A 267 -0.49 -1.03 -3.44
CA VAL A 267 -1.22 -0.40 -4.55
C VAL A 267 -2.73 -0.49 -4.29
N SER A 268 -3.39 0.67 -4.26
CA SER A 268 -4.85 0.73 -4.32
C SER A 268 -5.29 0.58 -5.79
N PRO A 269 -6.16 -0.39 -6.11
CA PRO A 269 -6.59 -0.66 -7.48
C PRO A 269 -7.62 0.35 -7.99
N THR A 270 -7.78 0.38 -9.31
CA THR A 270 -8.87 1.06 -10.01
C THR A 270 -9.93 0.06 -10.48
N HIS A 271 -11.10 0.57 -10.82
CA HIS A 271 -12.19 -0.18 -11.47
C HIS A 271 -12.77 0.60 -12.65
N TYR A 272 -11.90 1.08 -13.54
CA TYR A 272 -12.29 1.76 -14.78
C TYR A 272 -12.64 0.80 -15.91
N ASN A 273 -12.10 -0.42 -15.89
CA ASN A 273 -12.30 -1.41 -16.94
C ASN A 273 -12.80 -2.72 -16.34
N PRO A 274 -13.91 -3.31 -16.83
CA PRO A 274 -14.50 -4.50 -16.24
C PRO A 274 -13.57 -5.72 -16.21
N SER A 275 -12.58 -5.78 -17.11
CA SER A 275 -11.54 -6.82 -17.07
C SER A 275 -10.70 -6.80 -15.77
N GLU A 276 -10.67 -5.69 -15.04
CA GLU A 276 -9.96 -5.56 -13.74
C GLU A 276 -10.63 -6.38 -12.63
N TRP A 277 -11.94 -6.66 -12.73
CA TRP A 277 -12.70 -7.41 -11.71
C TRP A 277 -13.48 -8.62 -12.25
N SER A 278 -13.37 -8.90 -13.54
CA SER A 278 -14.04 -10.04 -14.18
C SER A 278 -13.19 -11.30 -14.10
N THR A 279 -13.76 -12.38 -13.57
CA THR A 279 -13.16 -13.72 -13.63
C THR A 279 -13.91 -14.57 -14.67
N GLY A 280 -13.25 -14.88 -15.80
CA GLY A 280 -13.82 -15.73 -16.85
C GLY A 280 -14.70 -14.98 -17.86
N SER A 281 -15.52 -15.73 -18.62
CA SER A 281 -16.32 -15.24 -19.75
C SER A 281 -17.71 -14.71 -19.39
N MET A 282 -17.98 -14.43 -18.10
CA MET A 282 -19.26 -13.82 -17.73
C MET A 282 -19.26 -12.34 -18.14
N ALA A 283 -20.18 -11.98 -19.02
CA ALA A 283 -20.35 -10.61 -19.48
C ALA A 283 -20.72 -9.71 -18.30
N THR A 284 -19.79 -8.88 -17.86
CA THR A 284 -20.09 -7.72 -17.02
C THR A 284 -20.92 -6.73 -17.83
N VAL A 285 -22.10 -6.39 -17.33
CA VAL A 285 -22.98 -5.39 -17.96
C VAL A 285 -22.43 -3.97 -17.74
N SER A 286 -21.72 -3.76 -16.64
CA SER A 286 -21.09 -2.50 -16.27
C SER A 286 -19.85 -2.20 -17.11
N LYS A 287 -19.65 -0.92 -17.45
CA LYS A 287 -18.45 -0.45 -18.18
C LYS A 287 -17.33 0.07 -17.28
N ASN A 288 -17.66 0.49 -16.06
CA ASN A 288 -16.75 0.96 -15.02
C ASN A 288 -17.40 0.64 -13.65
N CYS A 289 -16.92 1.22 -12.55
CA CYS A 289 -17.49 1.05 -11.21
C CYS A 289 -18.92 1.59 -11.00
N TYR A 290 -19.49 2.32 -11.98
CA TYR A 290 -20.85 2.84 -11.89
C TYR A 290 -21.89 1.71 -11.91
N GLY A 291 -22.81 1.75 -10.95
CA GLY A 291 -23.85 0.74 -10.78
C GLY A 291 -23.42 -0.51 -10.02
N GLU A 292 -22.14 -0.61 -9.65
CA GLU A 292 -21.63 -1.73 -8.86
C GLU A 292 -21.96 -1.52 -7.37
N THR A 293 -22.75 -2.42 -6.80
CA THR A 293 -23.26 -2.30 -5.41
C THR A 293 -22.82 -3.43 -4.49
N VAL A 294 -22.15 -4.46 -5.03
CA VAL A 294 -21.63 -5.60 -4.28
C VAL A 294 -20.16 -5.88 -4.63
N PRO A 295 -19.34 -6.39 -3.69
CA PRO A 295 -17.99 -6.87 -3.96
C PRO A 295 -17.96 -7.99 -5.00
N THR A 296 -16.77 -8.31 -5.49
CA THR A 296 -16.57 -9.55 -6.23
C THR A 296 -16.58 -10.75 -5.29
N SER A 297 -17.02 -11.90 -5.79
CA SER A 297 -17.00 -13.17 -5.07
C SER A 297 -15.68 -13.92 -5.20
N SER A 298 -14.66 -13.31 -5.80
CA SER A 298 -13.36 -13.96 -6.05
C SER A 298 -12.56 -14.11 -4.75
N THR A 299 -11.78 -15.18 -4.67
CA THR A 299 -10.80 -15.40 -3.60
C THR A 299 -9.35 -15.19 -4.08
N THR A 300 -9.18 -14.87 -5.36
CA THR A 300 -7.89 -14.55 -6.00
C THR A 300 -7.94 -13.16 -6.65
N TYR A 301 -6.77 -12.57 -6.91
CA TYR A 301 -6.71 -11.27 -7.55
C TYR A 301 -7.40 -11.33 -8.91
N PRO A 302 -8.42 -10.49 -9.17
CA PRO A 302 -9.07 -10.47 -10.46
C PRO A 302 -8.18 -9.76 -11.49
N GLY A 303 -8.06 -10.31 -12.69
CA GLY A 303 -7.20 -9.75 -13.74
C GLY A 303 -5.70 -9.88 -13.46
N THR A 304 -4.92 -8.93 -13.98
CA THR A 304 -3.45 -8.94 -13.89
C THR A 304 -2.98 -8.26 -12.62
N PHE A 305 -2.19 -8.98 -11.81
CA PHE A 305 -1.63 -8.42 -10.59
C PHE A 305 -0.69 -7.22 -10.90
N PRO A 306 -0.75 -6.10 -10.15
CA PRO A 306 0.00 -4.89 -10.49
C PRO A 306 1.52 -5.11 -10.40
N GLU A 307 2.26 -4.86 -11.48
CA GLU A 307 3.73 -4.97 -11.50
C GLU A 307 4.41 -4.01 -10.51
N GLN A 308 3.77 -2.89 -10.19
CA GLN A 308 4.22 -1.93 -9.18
C GLN A 308 4.39 -2.59 -7.81
N MET A 309 3.56 -3.58 -7.45
CA MET A 309 3.70 -4.31 -6.19
C MET A 309 5.00 -5.10 -6.12
N LYS A 310 5.54 -5.58 -7.25
CA LYS A 310 6.85 -6.23 -7.30
C LYS A 310 7.96 -5.22 -7.02
N VAL A 311 7.86 -4.01 -7.57
CA VAL A 311 8.82 -2.92 -7.35
C VAL A 311 8.81 -2.47 -5.88
N ILE A 312 7.61 -2.26 -5.31
CA ILE A 312 7.43 -1.90 -3.89
C ILE A 312 8.02 -2.99 -2.98
N SER A 313 7.68 -4.25 -3.23
CA SER A 313 8.17 -5.38 -2.44
C SER A 313 9.69 -5.52 -2.52
N ALA A 314 10.27 -5.32 -3.71
CA ALA A 314 11.71 -5.36 -3.89
C ALA A 314 12.44 -4.23 -3.15
N ALA A 315 11.90 -3.01 -3.20
CA ALA A 315 12.44 -1.87 -2.46
C ALA A 315 12.42 -2.13 -0.95
N ILE A 316 11.27 -2.53 -0.40
CA ILE A 316 11.12 -2.82 1.05
C ILE A 316 12.02 -3.97 1.49
N LYS A 317 12.11 -5.05 0.72
CA LYS A 317 12.96 -6.21 1.06
C LYS A 317 14.45 -5.86 1.12
N GLY A 318 14.89 -4.82 0.41
CA GLY A 318 16.27 -4.35 0.40
C GLY A 318 16.64 -3.44 1.57
N MET A 319 15.68 -3.00 2.39
CA MET A 319 15.90 -2.00 3.44
C MET A 319 16.46 -2.60 4.74
N GLN A 320 17.26 -1.80 5.44
CA GLN A 320 17.75 -2.11 6.79
C GLN A 320 16.72 -1.80 7.87
N THR A 321 15.91 -0.77 7.64
CA THR A 321 14.80 -0.36 8.48
C THR A 321 13.59 -1.24 8.21
N PRO A 322 13.03 -1.91 9.22
CA PRO A 322 11.82 -2.70 9.03
C PRO A 322 10.64 -1.82 8.60
N VAL A 323 10.08 -2.11 7.43
CA VAL A 323 8.87 -1.48 6.92
C VAL A 323 7.75 -2.49 6.90
N ASN A 324 6.60 -2.12 7.47
CA ASN A 324 5.39 -2.93 7.39
C ASN A 324 4.64 -2.60 6.10
N LEU A 325 4.62 -3.54 5.16
CA LEU A 325 3.77 -3.44 3.98
C LEU A 325 2.31 -3.68 4.38
N LEU A 326 1.46 -2.67 4.23
CA LEU A 326 0.00 -2.84 4.27
C LEU A 326 -0.42 -3.37 2.90
N ASP A 327 -0.40 -4.68 2.72
CA ASP A 327 -0.72 -5.35 1.44
C ASP A 327 -2.24 -5.34 1.15
N ILE A 328 -2.77 -4.13 0.92
CA ILE A 328 -4.20 -3.88 0.71
C ILE A 328 -4.65 -4.23 -0.71
N THR A 329 -3.73 -4.53 -1.64
CA THR A 329 -4.00 -4.58 -3.07
C THR A 329 -5.05 -5.64 -3.42
N MET A 330 -4.86 -6.85 -2.90
CA MET A 330 -5.76 -7.98 -3.15
C MET A 330 -7.18 -7.73 -2.61
N LEU A 331 -7.31 -7.45 -1.31
CA LEU A 331 -8.63 -7.23 -0.69
C LEU A 331 -9.37 -6.04 -1.31
N SER A 332 -8.63 -5.02 -1.77
CA SER A 332 -9.22 -3.81 -2.38
C SER A 332 -9.72 -4.08 -3.79
N ALA A 333 -9.06 -4.96 -4.55
CA ALA A 333 -9.47 -5.33 -5.91
C ALA A 333 -10.80 -6.12 -5.92
N LEU A 334 -11.23 -6.62 -4.77
CA LEU A 334 -12.53 -7.25 -4.63
C LEU A 334 -13.67 -6.24 -4.41
N ARG A 335 -13.35 -4.95 -4.22
CA ARG A 335 -14.30 -3.92 -3.78
C ARG A 335 -14.76 -2.99 -4.88
N LYS A 336 -15.11 -3.51 -6.05
CA LYS A 336 -15.67 -2.71 -7.16
C LYS A 336 -16.85 -1.80 -6.75
N ASP A 337 -17.56 -2.15 -5.69
CA ASP A 337 -18.67 -1.42 -5.08
C ASP A 337 -18.26 -0.19 -4.25
N GLY A 338 -17.01 -0.12 -3.80
CA GLY A 338 -16.56 0.86 -2.79
C GLY A 338 -16.23 2.26 -3.34
N HIS A 339 -16.26 2.45 -4.65
CA HIS A 339 -15.85 3.70 -5.30
C HIS A 339 -16.92 4.80 -5.26
N PRO A 340 -16.54 6.09 -5.28
CA PRO A 340 -17.47 7.19 -5.42
C PRO A 340 -18.27 7.18 -6.71
N SER A 341 -17.68 6.72 -7.82
CA SER A 341 -18.29 6.80 -9.14
C SER A 341 -18.72 8.26 -9.43
N ILE A 342 -19.97 8.51 -9.81
CA ILE A 342 -20.50 9.87 -10.06
C ILE A 342 -20.93 10.62 -8.79
N TYR A 343 -20.72 10.04 -7.61
CA TYR A 343 -21.03 10.64 -6.30
C TYR A 343 -19.76 11.26 -5.67
N SER A 344 -18.87 11.79 -6.51
CA SER A 344 -17.54 12.31 -6.15
C SER A 344 -17.52 13.84 -6.15
N GLY A 345 -18.32 14.46 -5.28
CA GLY A 345 -18.39 15.92 -5.16
C GLY A 345 -19.33 16.60 -6.17
N ASP A 346 -18.99 17.84 -6.55
CA ASP A 346 -19.85 18.75 -7.34
C ASP A 346 -19.75 18.49 -8.85
N LEU A 347 -20.08 17.28 -9.30
CA LEU A 347 -20.27 16.99 -10.72
C LEU A 347 -21.53 17.70 -11.25
N SER A 348 -21.43 18.33 -12.42
CA SER A 348 -22.56 18.95 -13.12
C SER A 348 -23.62 17.91 -13.51
N PRO A 349 -24.88 18.31 -13.78
CA PRO A 349 -25.90 17.39 -14.27
C PRO A 349 -25.46 16.61 -15.52
N GLU A 350 -24.76 17.26 -16.44
CA GLU A 350 -24.24 16.66 -17.68
C GLU A 350 -23.14 15.63 -17.38
N GLN A 351 -22.27 15.92 -16.42
CA GLN A 351 -21.25 14.97 -15.97
C GLN A 351 -21.90 13.75 -15.31
N LYS A 352 -22.88 13.95 -14.42
CA LYS A 352 -23.60 12.85 -13.76
C LYS A 352 -24.38 11.99 -14.76
N ALA A 353 -24.90 12.59 -15.83
CA ALA A 353 -25.58 11.86 -16.91
C ALA A 353 -24.62 11.02 -17.79
N ASN A 354 -23.30 11.20 -17.65
CA ASN A 354 -22.28 10.50 -18.44
C ASN A 354 -21.25 9.77 -17.55
N PRO A 355 -21.68 8.73 -16.80
CA PRO A 355 -20.81 8.00 -15.88
C PRO A 355 -19.61 7.33 -16.55
N ASP A 356 -19.69 7.04 -17.85
CA ASP A 356 -18.58 6.46 -18.62
C ASP A 356 -17.33 7.36 -18.62
N HIS A 357 -17.52 8.69 -18.50
CA HIS A 357 -16.43 9.68 -18.54
C HIS A 357 -16.23 10.44 -17.23
N SER A 358 -17.19 10.39 -16.31
CA SER A 358 -17.15 11.19 -15.07
C SER A 358 -17.01 10.36 -13.80
N ALA A 359 -17.19 9.04 -13.87
CA ALA A 359 -17.09 8.20 -12.68
C ALA A 359 -15.65 8.18 -12.14
N ASP A 360 -15.52 8.48 -10.84
CA ASP A 360 -14.29 8.23 -10.10
C ASP A 360 -14.25 6.77 -9.64
N CYS A 361 -13.46 5.97 -10.35
CA CYS A 361 -13.20 4.57 -10.03
C CYS A 361 -11.77 4.35 -9.52
N SER A 362 -11.20 5.38 -8.87
CA SER A 362 -9.85 5.35 -8.31
C SER A 362 -9.83 5.60 -6.81
N HIS A 363 -10.63 6.56 -6.33
CA HIS A 363 -10.78 6.87 -4.91
C HIS A 363 -11.86 6.03 -4.25
N TRP A 364 -12.05 6.17 -2.93
CA TRP A 364 -12.98 5.37 -2.17
C TRP A 364 -13.94 6.22 -1.35
N CYS A 365 -15.19 5.78 -1.28
CA CYS A 365 -16.18 6.36 -0.39
C CYS A 365 -15.73 6.28 1.08
N LEU A 366 -16.05 7.32 1.86
CA LEU A 366 -15.93 7.34 3.31
C LEU A 366 -17.31 7.56 3.96
N PRO A 367 -17.71 6.73 4.95
CA PRO A 367 -17.06 5.48 5.37
C PRO A 367 -16.99 4.44 4.24
N GLY A 368 -16.10 3.46 4.36
CA GLY A 368 -15.87 2.46 3.32
C GLY A 368 -14.54 1.72 3.42
N LEU A 369 -13.99 1.33 2.27
CA LEU A 369 -12.78 0.51 2.18
C LEU A 369 -11.57 1.07 2.96
N PRO A 370 -11.28 2.39 2.97
CA PRO A 370 -10.17 2.92 3.75
C PRO A 370 -10.29 2.71 5.27
N ASP A 371 -11.51 2.51 5.79
CA ASP A 371 -11.71 2.14 7.20
C ASP A 371 -11.14 0.74 7.50
N THR A 372 -11.22 -0.17 6.53
CA THR A 372 -10.58 -1.49 6.62
C THR A 372 -9.06 -1.39 6.54
N TRP A 373 -8.53 -0.52 5.68
CA TRP A 373 -7.08 -0.26 5.64
C TRP A 373 -6.59 0.26 6.99
N ASN A 374 -7.35 1.13 7.64
CA ASN A 374 -7.05 1.62 8.97
C ASN A 374 -7.22 0.57 10.08
N GLN A 375 -8.14 -0.38 9.93
CA GLN A 375 -8.23 -1.53 10.83
C GLN A 375 -6.99 -2.45 10.71
N LEU A 376 -6.50 -2.69 9.50
CA LEU A 376 -5.26 -3.45 9.25
C LEU A 376 -4.01 -2.70 9.76
N PHE A 377 -3.96 -1.39 9.54
CA PHE A 377 -2.93 -0.52 10.07
C PHE A 377 -2.93 -0.52 11.61
N TYR A 378 -4.09 -0.36 12.24
CA TYR A 378 -4.27 -0.44 13.70
C TYR A 378 -3.80 -1.79 14.25
N THR A 379 -4.19 -2.88 13.58
CA THR A 379 -3.79 -4.25 13.97
C THR A 379 -2.27 -4.37 13.91
N SER A 380 -1.66 -4.08 12.77
CA SER A 380 -0.20 -4.19 12.55
C SER A 380 0.62 -3.23 13.41
N LEU A 381 0.03 -2.12 13.85
CA LEU A 381 0.71 -1.12 14.69
C LEU A 381 0.73 -1.52 16.17
N LEU A 382 -0.33 -2.16 16.68
CA LEU A 382 -0.58 -2.31 18.11
C LEU A 382 -0.64 -3.77 18.62
N PHE A 383 -0.64 -4.75 17.72
CA PHE A 383 -0.72 -6.19 17.99
C PHE A 383 0.29 -6.96 17.14
#